data_AF-A0A940A5I2-F1
#
_entry.id   AF-A0A940A5I2-F1
#
_cell.length_a   1.000
_cell.length_b   1.000
_cell.length_c   1.000
_cell.angle_alpha   90.00
_cell.angle_beta   90.00
_cell.angle_gamma   90.00
#
_symmetry.space_group_name_H-M   'P 1'
#
loop_
_entity.id
_entity.type
_entity.pdbx_description
1 polymer ?
#
loop_
_entity_poly.entity_id
_entity_poly.type
_entity_poly.pdbx_seq_one_letter_code
_entity_poly.pdbx_strand_id
1 'polypeptide(L)'
;MKKILVRSIVFVVGVGVLLLAIFVFFTLPRKDAALESAYLKDWRGTTVERRIAAAKVLTASEQNLELLVACVDKMVTLPDSGDMPVRDAMELCFVGMQLKNHIYQEQP
;
A
#
# COMPACT_ATOMS: atom_id res chain seq x y z
N MET A 1 -45.25 32.00 10.32
CA MET A 1 -44.55 30.91 11.05
C MET A 1 -44.22 29.69 10.19
N LYS A 2 -45.16 29.11 9.40
CA LYS A 2 -44.88 27.90 8.57
C LYS A 2 -43.67 28.00 7.61
N LYS A 3 -43.44 29.16 6.99
CA LYS A 3 -42.32 29.36 6.05
C LYS A 3 -40.92 29.26 6.69
N ILE A 4 -40.79 29.62 7.97
CA ILE A 4 -39.49 29.59 8.69
C ILE A 4 -39.16 28.15 9.09
N LEU A 5 -40.17 27.37 9.49
CA LEU A 5 -40.02 25.97 9.85
C LEU A 5 -39.54 25.12 8.67
N VAL A 6 -40.14 25.29 7.49
CA VAL A 6 -39.75 24.57 6.27
C VAL A 6 -38.33 24.92 5.84
N ARG A 7 -37.92 26.19 5.97
CA ARG A 7 -36.58 26.65 5.62
C ARG A 7 -35.50 26.08 6.54
N SER A 8 -35.82 25.90 7.83
CA SER A 8 -34.93 25.28 8.82
C SER A 8 -34.77 23.77 8.57
N ILE A 9 -35.85 23.05 8.23
CA ILE A 9 -35.80 21.61 7.92
C ILE A 9 -34.91 21.34 6.70
N VAL A 10 -35.05 22.12 5.63
CA VAL A 10 -34.22 21.98 4.42
C VAL A 10 -32.74 22.22 4.73
N PHE A 11 -32.44 23.17 5.61
CA PHE A 11 -31.06 23.43 6.04
C PHE A 11 -30.47 22.25 6.83
N VAL A 12 -31.23 21.68 7.76
CA VAL A 12 -30.79 20.52 8.56
C VAL A 12 -30.61 19.28 7.69
N VAL A 13 -31.49 19.02 6.73
CA VAL A 13 -31.33 17.92 5.78
C VAL A 13 -30.10 18.12 4.91
N GLY A 14 -29.85 19.34 4.43
CA GLY A 14 -28.64 19.66 3.67
C GLY A 14 -27.36 19.43 4.46
N VAL A 15 -27.32 19.87 5.72
CA VAL A 15 -26.18 19.62 6.63
C VAL A 15 -26.03 18.14 6.94
N GLY A 16 -27.13 17.41 7.15
CA GLY A 16 -27.12 15.98 7.38
C GLY A 16 -26.51 15.19 6.21
N VAL A 17 -26.92 15.51 4.97
CA VAL A 17 -26.36 14.90 3.76
C VAL A 17 -24.88 15.24 3.59
N LEU A 18 -24.47 16.47 3.90
CA LEU A 18 -23.07 16.88 3.82
C LEU A 18 -22.19 16.11 4.81
N LEU A 19 -22.65 15.95 6.06
CA LEU A 19 -21.96 15.16 7.07
C LEU A 19 -21.88 13.68 6.70
N LEU A 20 -22.95 13.13 6.13
CA LEU A 20 -22.97 11.74 5.63
C LEU A 20 -21.97 11.56 4.48
N ALA A 21 -21.89 12.51 3.55
CA ALA A 21 -20.93 12.48 2.45
C ALA A 21 -19.49 12.53 2.94
N ILE A 22 -19.19 13.39 3.92
CA ILE A 22 -17.87 13.47 4.57
C ILE A 22 -17.56 12.15 5.27
N PHE A 23 -18.49 11.61 6.06
CA PHE A 23 -18.30 10.36 6.77
C PHE A 23 -18.00 9.22 5.80
N VAL A 24 -18.80 9.05 4.75
CA VAL A 24 -18.56 8.04 3.70
C VAL A 24 -17.21 8.24 3.03
N PHE A 25 -16.81 9.46 2.71
CA PHE A 25 -15.50 9.76 2.11
C PHE A 25 -14.32 9.42 3.02
N PHE A 26 -14.47 9.61 4.34
CA PHE A 26 -13.43 9.28 5.32
C PHE A 26 -13.42 7.80 5.73
N THR A 27 -14.57 7.13 5.77
CA THR A 27 -14.68 5.72 6.17
C THR A 27 -14.50 4.74 5.02
N LEU A 28 -14.69 5.18 3.77
CA LEU A 28 -14.30 4.38 2.62
C LEU A 28 -12.78 4.19 2.71
N PRO A 29 -12.29 2.95 2.79
CA PRO A 29 -10.86 2.71 2.79
C PRO A 29 -10.32 3.33 1.50
N ARG A 30 -9.43 4.33 1.63
CA ARG A 30 -8.65 4.81 0.50
C ARG A 30 -7.94 3.59 -0.04
N LYS A 31 -8.49 3.02 -1.13
CA LYS A 31 -7.92 1.85 -1.78
C LYS A 31 -6.52 2.14 -2.30
N ASP A 32 -6.08 3.39 -2.25
CA ASP A 32 -4.80 3.92 -2.69
C ASP A 32 -3.86 4.33 -1.54
N ALA A 33 -3.94 3.66 -0.38
CA ALA A 33 -2.71 3.59 0.44
C ALA A 33 -1.67 2.86 -0.42
N ALA A 34 -0.77 3.63 -1.03
CA ALA A 34 0.28 3.10 -1.88
C ALA A 34 1.09 2.09 -1.08
N LEU A 35 1.16 0.85 -1.55
CA LEU A 35 1.97 -0.19 -0.88
C LEU A 35 3.45 0.22 -0.80
N GLU A 36 3.86 1.12 -1.69
CA GLU A 36 5.18 1.73 -1.78
C GLU A 36 5.58 2.56 -0.55
N SER A 37 4.60 3.05 0.21
CA SER A 37 4.80 3.80 1.45
C SER A 37 4.23 3.09 2.67
N ALA A 38 3.78 1.85 2.51
CA ALA A 38 3.24 1.03 3.60
C ALA A 38 4.36 0.31 4.37
N TYR A 39 3.99 -0.24 5.53
CA TYR A 39 4.87 -1.07 6.35
C TYR A 39 4.73 -2.56 5.97
N LEU A 40 5.76 -3.36 6.30
CA LEU A 40 5.78 -4.80 6.00
C LEU A 40 4.62 -5.57 6.63
N LYS A 41 4.06 -5.11 7.77
CA LYS A 41 2.85 -5.70 8.36
C LYS A 41 1.63 -5.65 7.43
N ASP A 42 1.53 -4.61 6.60
CA ASP A 42 0.42 -4.42 5.66
C ASP A 42 0.64 -5.18 4.35
N TRP A 43 1.88 -5.58 4.06
CA TRP A 43 2.25 -6.32 2.85
C TRP A 43 1.47 -7.62 2.72
N ARG A 44 1.39 -8.43 3.79
CA ARG A 44 0.68 -9.73 3.79
C ARG A 44 -0.83 -9.61 3.66
N GLY A 45 -1.42 -8.49 4.05
CA GLY A 45 -2.85 -8.25 3.94
C GLY A 45 -3.32 -7.97 2.51
N THR A 46 -2.40 -7.83 1.56
CA THR A 46 -2.71 -7.41 0.18
C THR A 46 -2.65 -8.55 -0.82
N THR A 47 -3.30 -8.38 -1.98
CA THR A 47 -3.28 -9.37 -3.07
C THR A 47 -1.90 -9.47 -3.73
N VAL A 48 -1.56 -10.64 -4.26
CA VAL A 48 -0.27 -10.89 -4.93
C VAL A 48 -0.05 -9.94 -6.12
N GLU A 49 -1.08 -9.70 -6.92
CA GLU A 49 -1.03 -8.75 -8.04
C GLU A 49 -0.64 -7.33 -7.60
N ARG A 50 -1.13 -6.90 -6.44
CA ARG A 50 -0.84 -5.57 -5.89
C ARG A 50 0.59 -5.49 -5.35
N ARG A 51 1.13 -6.58 -4.80
CA ARG A 51 2.54 -6.70 -4.39
C ARG A 51 3.49 -6.66 -5.59
N ILE A 52 3.14 -7.36 -6.67
CA ILE A 52 3.91 -7.34 -7.91
C ILE A 52 3.89 -5.94 -8.53
N ALA A 53 2.73 -5.28 -8.55
CA ALA A 53 2.62 -3.90 -9.02
C ALA A 53 3.48 -2.95 -8.17
N ALA A 54 3.44 -3.07 -6.84
CA ALA A 54 4.28 -2.27 -5.94
C ALA A 54 5.78 -2.53 -6.16
N ALA A 55 6.19 -3.80 -6.33
CA ALA A 55 7.57 -4.16 -6.65
C ALA A 55 8.04 -3.54 -7.97
N LYS A 56 7.18 -3.53 -8.99
CA LYS A 56 7.46 -2.90 -10.30
C LYS A 56 7.67 -1.40 -10.16
N VAL A 57 6.85 -0.70 -9.38
CA VAL A 57 7.00 0.74 -9.18
C VAL A 57 8.24 1.07 -8.33
N LEU A 58 8.48 0.30 -7.26
CA LEU A 58 9.61 0.54 -6.35
C LEU A 58 10.97 0.29 -6.99
N THR A 59 11.09 -0.70 -7.86
CA THR A 59 12.37 -1.08 -8.50
C THR A 59 12.54 -0.52 -9.90
N ALA A 60 11.48 0.09 -10.47
CA ALA A 60 11.42 0.53 -11.87
C ALA A 60 11.90 -0.56 -12.88
N SER A 61 11.76 -1.84 -12.51
CA SER A 61 12.25 -2.98 -13.27
C SER A 61 11.14 -4.01 -13.48
N GLU A 62 11.19 -4.71 -14.61
CA GLU A 62 10.31 -5.86 -14.89
C GLU A 62 11.00 -7.20 -14.62
N GLN A 63 12.30 -7.18 -14.30
CA GLN A 63 13.09 -8.38 -14.11
C GLN A 63 12.97 -8.90 -12.68
N ASN A 64 12.80 -10.22 -12.54
CA ASN A 64 12.78 -10.93 -11.26
C ASN A 64 11.74 -10.40 -10.26
N LEU A 65 10.63 -9.80 -10.75
CA LEU A 65 9.57 -9.26 -9.88
C LEU A 65 8.97 -10.31 -8.95
N GLU A 66 8.76 -11.52 -9.43
CA GLU A 66 8.27 -12.63 -8.60
C GLU A 66 9.28 -13.01 -7.51
N LEU A 67 10.58 -12.99 -7.84
CA LEU A 67 11.66 -13.29 -6.90
C LEU A 67 11.79 -12.19 -5.82
N LEU A 68 11.62 -10.93 -6.24
CA LEU A 68 11.55 -9.76 -5.38
C LEU A 68 10.39 -9.84 -4.39
N VAL A 69 9.19 -10.14 -4.88
CA VAL A 69 8.00 -10.32 -4.04
C VAL A 69 8.20 -11.48 -3.08
N ALA A 70 8.76 -12.61 -3.53
CA ALA A 70 9.07 -13.75 -2.68
C ALA A 70 10.09 -13.43 -1.58
N CYS A 71 11.10 -12.60 -1.89
CA CYS A 71 12.07 -12.12 -0.91
C CYS A 71 11.42 -11.23 0.15
N VAL A 72 10.55 -10.30 -0.27
CA VAL A 72 9.78 -9.46 0.66
C VAL A 72 8.81 -10.31 1.50
N ASP A 73 8.12 -11.26 0.90
CA ASP A 73 7.24 -12.21 1.61
C ASP A 73 7.98 -13.01 2.70
N LYS A 74 9.26 -13.32 2.45
CA LYS A 74 10.15 -13.94 3.45
C LYS A 74 10.55 -12.96 4.53
N MET A 75 10.87 -11.70 4.23
CA MET A 75 11.17 -10.72 5.28
C MET A 75 9.99 -10.47 6.23
N VAL A 76 8.76 -10.52 5.74
CA VAL A 76 7.57 -10.42 6.60
C VAL A 76 7.43 -11.62 7.56
N THR A 77 8.14 -12.73 7.32
CA THR A 77 8.17 -13.86 8.29
C THR A 77 9.08 -13.60 9.49
N LEU A 78 9.98 -12.62 9.42
CA LEU A 78 10.94 -12.38 10.50
C LEU A 78 10.22 -11.74 11.71
N PRO A 79 10.62 -12.10 12.94
CA PRO A 79 10.16 -11.39 14.12
C PRO A 79 10.58 -9.91 14.04
N ASP A 80 9.71 -9.01 14.51
CA ASP A 80 9.92 -7.55 14.54
C ASP A 80 10.13 -6.84 13.19
N SER A 81 9.98 -7.53 12.05
CA SER A 81 10.11 -6.88 10.72
C SER A 81 8.87 -6.06 10.33
N GLY A 82 7.77 -6.17 11.08
CA GLY A 82 6.48 -5.57 10.73
C GLY A 82 6.48 -4.03 10.62
N ASP A 83 7.40 -3.36 11.33
CA ASP A 83 7.53 -1.89 11.30
C ASP A 83 8.58 -1.38 10.30
N MET A 84 9.23 -2.29 9.57
CA MET A 84 10.08 -1.92 8.45
C MET A 84 9.22 -1.43 7.27
N PRO A 85 9.58 -0.31 6.62
CA PRO A 85 8.94 0.12 5.38
C PRO A 85 9.12 -0.92 4.28
N VAL A 86 8.08 -1.14 3.48
CA VAL A 86 8.14 -2.07 2.31
C VAL A 86 9.26 -1.66 1.35
N ARG A 87 9.49 -0.36 1.17
CA ARG A 87 10.54 0.19 0.31
C ARG A 87 11.94 -0.30 0.70
N ASP A 88 12.31 -0.17 1.97
CA ASP A 88 13.64 -0.53 2.46
C ASP A 88 13.89 -2.03 2.31
N ALA A 89 12.87 -2.82 2.63
CA ALA A 89 12.82 -4.24 2.36
C ALA A 89 13.04 -4.55 0.85
N MET A 90 12.28 -3.89 -0.02
CA MET A 90 12.38 -4.06 -1.46
C MET A 90 13.80 -3.77 -1.97
N GLU A 91 14.42 -2.70 -1.48
CA GLU A 91 15.77 -2.29 -1.83
C GLU A 91 16.81 -3.32 -1.39
N LEU A 92 16.72 -3.84 -0.15
CA LEU A 92 17.58 -4.91 0.34
C LEU A 92 17.49 -6.16 -0.53
N CYS A 93 16.27 -6.57 -0.91
CA CYS A 93 16.04 -7.69 -1.81
C CYS A 93 16.59 -7.43 -3.22
N PHE A 94 16.39 -6.22 -3.75
CA PHE A 94 16.87 -5.82 -5.07
C PHE A 94 18.41 -5.86 -5.15
N VAL A 95 19.08 -5.24 -4.18
CA VAL A 95 20.54 -5.22 -4.08
C VAL A 95 21.09 -6.64 -3.86
N GLY A 96 20.44 -7.46 -3.02
CA GLY A 96 20.83 -8.86 -2.82
C GLY A 96 20.78 -9.69 -4.11
N MET A 97 19.75 -9.50 -4.94
CA MET A 97 19.67 -10.17 -6.24
C MET A 97 20.73 -9.68 -7.22
N GLN A 98 21.03 -8.37 -7.26
CA GLN A 98 22.09 -7.79 -8.08
C GLN A 98 23.46 -8.39 -7.70
N LEU A 99 23.76 -8.44 -6.39
CA LEU A 99 24.99 -9.04 -5.88
C LEU A 99 25.12 -10.52 -6.23
N LYS A 100 24.03 -11.28 -6.08
CA LYS A 100 23.99 -12.68 -6.49
C LYS A 100 24.38 -12.79 -7.97
N ASN A 101 23.73 -12.04 -8.85
CA ASN A 101 23.98 -12.11 -10.29
C ASN A 101 25.43 -11.70 -10.64
N HIS A 102 26.01 -10.72 -9.96
CA HIS A 102 27.41 -10.32 -10.15
C HIS A 102 28.41 -11.38 -9.66
N ILE A 103 28.21 -11.93 -8.46
CA ILE A 103 29.12 -12.94 -7.87
C ILE A 103 29.09 -14.24 -8.68
N TYR A 104 27.92 -14.66 -9.17
CA TYR A 104 27.80 -15.87 -10.01
C TYR A 104 28.34 -15.69 -11.44
N GLN A 105 28.62 -14.46 -11.90
CA GLN A 105 29.32 -14.23 -13.17
C GLN A 105 30.85 -14.30 -13.06
N GLU A 106 31.41 -14.22 -11.85
CA GLU A 106 32.87 -14.36 -11.61
C GLU A 106 33.29 -15.79 -11.23
N GLN A 107 32.37 -16.75 -11.20
CA GLN A 107 32.70 -18.16 -10.96
C GLN A 107 32.93 -18.89 -12.30
N PRO A 108 34.16 -19.31 -12.64
CA PRO A 108 34.45 -20.13 -13.83
C PRO A 108 33.87 -21.54 -13.73
#